data_AF-A0A9J6D4V0-F1
#
_entry.id   AF-A0A9J6D4V0-F1
#
_cell.length_a   1.000
_cell.length_b   1.000
_cell.length_c   1.000
_cell.angle_alpha   90.00
_cell.angle_beta   90.00
_cell.angle_gamma   90.00
#
_symmetry.space_group_name_H-M   'P 1'
#
loop_
_entity.id
_entity.type
_entity.pdbx_description
1 polymer ?
#
loop_
_entity_poly.entity_id
_entity_poly.type
_entity_poly.pdbx_seq_one_letter_code
_entity_poly.pdbx_strand_id
1 'polypeptide(L)'
;MTKIFGRNHEAVFVDAARYQERHRFVAAVVDHTEQHKSSSSIVTLNVETTEEVAIAMAIAHTNALCVISDIQTTVRNYFSGRISPEAKRFLRAGKIHEADKYAHILWLPAPTLLGYLEDSPNEVVHNVGRGLTFPATSHEAAT
;
A
#
# COMPACT_ATOMS: atom_id res chain seq x y z
N MET A 1 7.47 -15.12 -11.20
CA MET A 1 6.10 -14.55 -11.27
C MET A 1 6.05 -13.04 -11.03
N THR A 2 6.95 -12.46 -10.23
CA THR A 2 7.07 -11.01 -9.97
C THR A 2 7.48 -10.14 -11.17
N LYS A 3 8.26 -10.68 -12.11
CA LYS A 3 8.67 -9.96 -13.34
C LYS A 3 7.53 -9.56 -14.29
N ILE A 4 6.36 -10.20 -14.19
CA ILE A 4 5.22 -9.91 -15.09
C ILE A 4 4.46 -8.67 -14.63
N PHE A 5 4.29 -8.48 -13.30
CA PHE A 5 3.57 -7.34 -12.74
C PHE A 5 4.45 -6.11 -12.50
N GLY A 6 5.75 -6.28 -12.23
CA GLY A 6 6.70 -5.16 -12.13
C GLY A 6 6.91 -4.40 -13.45
N ARG A 7 6.39 -4.89 -14.58
CA ARG A 7 6.39 -4.21 -15.88
C ARG A 7 5.00 -3.70 -16.30
N ASN A 8 3.97 -3.93 -15.48
CA ASN A 8 2.66 -3.40 -15.76
C ASN A 8 2.61 -1.95 -15.27
N HIS A 9 2.56 -1.00 -16.20
CA HIS A 9 2.53 0.42 -15.89
C HIS A 9 1.32 0.85 -15.06
N GLU A 10 0.29 0.01 -15.00
CA GLU A 10 -0.97 0.22 -14.28
C GLU A 10 -0.99 -0.48 -12.92
N ALA A 11 0.11 -1.14 -12.52
CA ALA A 11 0.24 -1.81 -11.23
C ALA A 11 0.83 -0.91 -10.14
N VAL A 12 0.26 -1.03 -8.95
CA VAL A 12 0.80 -0.47 -7.70
C VAL A 12 0.85 -1.55 -6.63
N PHE A 13 1.83 -1.40 -5.76
CA PHE A 13 2.11 -2.23 -4.61
C PHE A 13 1.74 -1.47 -3.35
N VAL A 14 1.15 -2.17 -2.39
CA VAL A 14 0.73 -1.59 -1.11
C VAL A 14 1.37 -2.35 0.05
N ASP A 15 1.67 -1.62 1.12
CA ASP A 15 2.10 -2.20 2.39
C ASP A 15 1.66 -1.34 3.60
N ALA A 16 1.64 -1.97 4.77
CA ALA A 16 1.36 -1.38 6.06
C ALA A 16 2.51 -1.62 7.05
N ALA A 17 3.23 -0.55 7.39
CA ALA A 17 4.33 -0.61 8.35
C ALA A 17 3.94 -0.03 9.71
N ARG A 18 4.30 -0.70 10.80
CA ARG A 18 4.04 -0.24 12.17
C ARG A 18 5.06 0.81 12.60
N TYR A 19 4.61 1.89 13.25
CA TYR A 19 5.51 2.80 13.96
C TYR A 19 6.11 2.08 15.19
N GLN A 20 7.43 2.18 15.37
CA GLN A 20 8.12 1.50 16.47
C GLN A 20 7.62 1.92 17.85
N GLU A 21 7.38 3.23 18.06
CA GLU A 21 7.07 3.80 19.38
C GLU A 21 5.65 4.34 19.51
N ARG A 22 4.77 4.08 18.53
CA ARG A 22 3.40 4.62 18.52
C ARG A 22 2.39 3.53 18.18
N HIS A 23 1.18 3.65 18.72
CA HIS A 23 0.01 2.84 18.34
C HIS A 23 -0.57 3.31 16.99
N ARG A 24 0.28 3.28 15.97
CA ARG A 24 0.00 3.74 14.62
C ARG A 24 0.70 2.84 13.63
N PHE A 25 0.14 2.79 12.43
CA PHE A 25 0.76 2.22 11.24
C PHE A 25 0.75 3.27 10.14
N VAL A 26 1.57 3.08 9.12
CA VAL A 26 1.54 3.84 7.88
C VAL A 26 1.09 2.92 6.77
N ALA A 27 0.07 3.34 6.02
CA ALA A 27 -0.30 2.76 4.74
C ALA A 27 0.57 3.42 3.67
N ALA A 28 1.16 2.64 2.76
CA ALA A 28 1.99 3.12 1.67
C ALA A 28 1.53 2.54 0.32
N VAL A 29 1.66 3.34 -0.74
CA VAL A 29 1.39 2.96 -2.13
C VAL A 29 2.60 3.33 -2.97
N VAL A 30 3.15 2.37 -3.69
CA VAL A 30 4.32 2.52 -4.57
C VAL A 30 3.97 1.97 -5.95
N ASP A 31 4.43 2.61 -7.02
CA ASP A 31 4.21 2.10 -8.38
C ASP A 31 5.26 1.08 -8.83
N HIS A 32 5.05 0.51 -10.00
CA HIS A 32 5.98 -0.42 -10.66
C HIS A 32 7.39 0.14 -10.92
N THR A 33 7.60 1.46 -10.84
CA THR A 33 8.91 2.11 -10.93
C THR A 33 9.54 2.41 -9.56
N GLU A 34 8.99 1.81 -8.50
CA GLU A 34 9.46 1.99 -7.12
C GLU A 34 9.25 3.40 -6.57
N GLN A 35 8.46 4.22 -7.26
CA GLN A 35 8.16 5.58 -6.84
C GLN A 35 6.98 5.61 -5.87
N HIS A 36 7.15 6.31 -4.76
CA HIS A 36 6.07 6.58 -3.81
C HIS A 36 4.95 7.38 -4.47
N LYS A 37 3.70 6.94 -4.28
CA LYS A 37 2.51 7.60 -4.83
C LYS A 37 1.65 8.23 -3.75
N SER A 38 1.49 7.55 -2.63
CA SER A 38 0.64 8.01 -1.53
C SER A 38 1.00 7.30 -0.23
N SER A 39 0.82 7.98 0.89
CA SER A 39 0.90 7.37 2.22
C SER A 39 0.01 8.10 3.22
N SER A 40 -0.39 7.37 4.28
CA SER A 40 -1.20 7.93 5.36
C SER A 40 -0.92 7.20 6.67
N SER A 41 -0.80 7.95 7.77
CA SER A 41 -0.71 7.38 9.11
C SER A 41 -2.10 7.03 9.64
N ILE A 42 -2.28 5.79 10.09
CA ILE A 42 -3.54 5.26 10.62
C ILE A 42 -3.35 4.91 12.10
N VAL A 43 -4.20 5.46 12.95
CA VAL A 43 -4.22 5.15 14.39
C VAL A 43 -5.00 3.85 14.58
N THR A 44 -4.30 2.74 14.69
CA THR A 44 -4.88 1.41 14.90
C THR A 44 -3.85 0.47 15.50
N LEU A 45 -4.32 -0.63 16.11
CA LEU A 45 -3.51 -1.76 16.52
C LEU A 45 -3.57 -2.92 15.53
N ASN A 46 -4.50 -2.87 14.56
CA ASN A 46 -4.69 -3.90 13.56
C ASN A 46 -4.00 -3.52 12.25
N VAL A 47 -3.00 -4.31 11.86
CA VAL A 47 -2.29 -4.14 10.58
C VAL A 47 -3.24 -4.34 9.39
N GLU A 48 -4.21 -5.25 9.48
CA GLU A 48 -5.17 -5.52 8.41
C GLU A 48 -5.99 -4.26 8.09
N THR A 49 -6.41 -3.50 9.11
CA THR A 49 -7.10 -2.22 8.90
C THR A 49 -6.26 -1.23 8.11
N THR A 50 -4.95 -1.20 8.36
CA THR A 50 -4.05 -0.27 7.66
C THR A 50 -3.77 -0.74 6.24
N GLU A 51 -3.60 -2.04 6.05
CA GLU A 51 -3.47 -2.62 4.72
C GLU A 51 -4.73 -2.37 3.88
N GLU A 52 -5.90 -2.52 4.49
CA GLU A 52 -7.16 -2.23 3.81
C GLU A 52 -7.24 -0.75 3.39
N VAL A 53 -6.72 0.16 4.23
CA VAL A 53 -6.59 1.57 3.88
C VAL A 53 -5.59 1.78 2.75
N ALA A 54 -4.46 1.07 2.72
CA ALA A 54 -3.47 1.16 1.65
C ALA A 54 -4.08 0.78 0.29
N ILE A 55 -4.86 -0.32 0.24
CA ILE A 55 -5.65 -0.69 -0.95
C ILE A 55 -6.66 0.40 -1.30
N ALA A 56 -7.41 0.93 -0.33
CA ALA A 56 -8.39 2.00 -0.58
C ALA A 56 -7.74 3.23 -1.19
N MET A 57 -6.58 3.63 -0.68
CA MET A 57 -5.79 4.75 -1.19
C MET A 57 -5.28 4.49 -2.60
N ALA A 58 -4.81 3.27 -2.89
CA ALA A 58 -4.40 2.89 -4.24
C ALA A 58 -5.55 3.05 -5.23
N ILE A 59 -6.75 2.58 -4.88
CA ILE A 59 -7.96 2.69 -5.72
C ILE A 59 -8.36 4.15 -5.91
N ALA A 60 -8.42 4.92 -4.81
CA ALA A 60 -8.99 6.25 -4.72
C ALA A 60 -8.08 7.38 -5.22
N HIS A 61 -6.75 7.23 -5.09
CA HIS A 61 -5.78 8.32 -5.28
C HIS A 61 -4.75 8.04 -6.37
N THR A 62 -4.84 6.93 -7.08
CA THR A 62 -3.96 6.62 -8.23
C THR A 62 -4.80 6.29 -9.46
N ASN A 63 -4.16 6.15 -10.62
CA ASN A 63 -4.79 5.60 -11.83
C ASN A 63 -4.55 4.09 -12.00
N ALA A 64 -4.12 3.40 -10.94
CA ALA A 64 -3.82 1.98 -11.03
C ALA A 64 -5.06 1.15 -11.37
N LEU A 65 -4.88 0.17 -12.26
CA LEU A 65 -5.86 -0.87 -12.57
C LEU A 65 -5.54 -2.19 -11.87
N CYS A 66 -4.34 -2.32 -11.29
CA CYS A 66 -3.92 -3.49 -10.54
C CYS A 66 -3.30 -3.07 -9.20
N VAL A 67 -3.87 -3.53 -8.10
CA VAL A 67 -3.37 -3.30 -6.73
C VAL A 67 -2.86 -4.62 -6.17
N ILE A 68 -1.61 -4.64 -5.71
CA ILE A 68 -0.93 -5.84 -5.24
C ILE A 68 -0.65 -5.69 -3.75
N SER A 69 -1.16 -6.64 -2.96
CA SER A 69 -0.93 -6.75 -1.51
C SER A 69 -0.39 -8.14 -1.18
N ASP A 70 0.42 -8.24 -0.14
CA ASP A 70 0.96 -9.51 0.36
C ASP A 70 0.13 -10.12 1.52
N ILE A 71 -0.80 -9.34 2.09
CA ILE A 71 -1.69 -9.80 3.16
C ILE A 71 -2.95 -10.45 2.57
N GLN A 72 -2.97 -11.79 2.58
CA GLN A 72 -4.07 -12.59 2.04
C GLN A 72 -5.43 -12.28 2.70
N THR A 73 -5.45 -12.01 4.01
CA THR A 73 -6.68 -11.71 4.75
C THR A 73 -7.31 -10.40 4.28
N THR A 74 -6.53 -9.33 4.12
CA THR A 74 -6.95 -8.06 3.54
C THR A 74 -7.59 -8.24 2.16
N VAL A 75 -6.94 -8.99 1.26
CA VAL A 75 -7.47 -9.24 -0.09
C VAL A 75 -8.81 -9.97 -0.01
N ARG A 76 -8.95 -10.98 0.85
CA ARG A 76 -10.23 -11.68 1.10
C ARG A 76 -11.32 -10.76 1.67
N ASN A 77 -10.97 -9.83 2.56
CA ASN A 77 -11.92 -8.87 3.12
C ASN A 77 -12.50 -7.96 2.04
N TYR A 78 -11.66 -7.50 1.10
CA TYR A 78 -12.12 -6.75 -0.08
C TYR A 78 -13.05 -7.57 -0.98
N PHE A 79 -12.67 -8.79 -1.33
CA PHE A 79 -13.52 -9.67 -2.15
C PHE A 79 -14.88 -9.97 -1.51
N SER A 80 -14.95 -10.02 -0.18
CA SER A 80 -16.19 -10.25 0.57
C SER A 80 -16.96 -8.96 0.92
N GLY A 81 -16.45 -7.79 0.56
CA GLY A 81 -17.03 -6.48 0.93
C GLY A 81 -16.94 -6.15 2.43
N ARG A 82 -16.16 -6.92 3.19
CA ARG A 82 -16.01 -6.80 4.66
C ARG A 82 -14.78 -5.98 5.03
N ILE A 83 -14.67 -4.79 4.45
CA ILE A 83 -13.58 -3.85 4.74
C ILE A 83 -13.91 -2.92 5.92
N SER A 84 -12.86 -2.45 6.59
CA SER A 84 -12.92 -1.52 7.72
C SER A 84 -13.62 -0.19 7.39
N PRO A 85 -14.22 0.47 8.39
CA PRO A 85 -14.75 1.82 8.25
C PRO A 85 -13.71 2.84 7.75
N GLU A 86 -12.46 2.69 8.17
CA GLU A 86 -11.33 3.51 7.76
C GLU A 86 -11.10 3.41 6.25
N ALA A 87 -11.00 2.19 5.72
CA ALA A 87 -10.85 1.98 4.28
C ALA A 87 -12.03 2.52 3.48
N LYS A 88 -13.27 2.33 3.97
CA LYS A 88 -14.48 2.89 3.34
C LYS A 88 -14.44 4.42 3.26
N ARG A 89 -13.87 5.09 4.27
CA ARG A 89 -13.74 6.54 4.27
C ARG A 89 -12.82 7.03 3.16
N PHE A 90 -11.70 6.35 2.94
CA PHE A 90 -10.80 6.67 1.82
C PHE A 90 -11.46 6.45 0.46
N LEU A 91 -12.17 5.34 0.27
CA LEU A 91 -12.91 5.08 -0.97
C LEU A 91 -13.97 6.14 -1.26
N ARG A 92 -14.68 6.63 -0.22
CA ARG A 92 -15.70 7.69 -0.36
C ARG A 92 -15.12 9.09 -0.57
N ALA A 93 -13.97 9.37 0.02
CA ALA A 93 -13.30 10.67 -0.09
C ALA A 93 -12.49 10.81 -1.39
N GLY A 94 -12.15 9.68 -2.01
CA GLY A 94 -11.46 9.63 -3.29
C GLY A 94 -12.20 10.36 -4.39
N LYS A 95 -11.46 11.05 -5.25
CA LYS A 95 -11.97 11.54 -6.52
C LYS A 95 -12.06 10.36 -7.50
N ILE A 96 -12.96 9.42 -7.25
CA ILE A 96 -13.32 8.40 -8.25
C ILE A 96 -14.04 9.17 -9.37
N HIS A 97 -13.26 9.70 -10.30
CA HIS A 97 -13.77 10.56 -11.38
C HIS A 97 -14.55 9.79 -12.46
N GLU A 98 -14.62 8.47 -12.37
CA GLU A 98 -15.30 7.64 -13.35
C GLU A 98 -16.04 6.56 -12.58
N ALA A 99 -17.36 6.48 -12.76
CA ALA A 99 -18.19 5.39 -12.22
C ALA A 99 -17.76 3.99 -12.73
N ASP A 100 -16.80 3.94 -13.66
CA ASP A 100 -16.34 2.76 -14.40
C ASP A 100 -14.89 2.34 -14.09
N LYS A 101 -14.23 2.92 -13.08
CA LYS A 101 -12.86 2.48 -12.73
C LYS A 101 -12.87 1.12 -12.03
N TYR A 102 -12.57 0.07 -12.78
CA TYR A 102 -12.32 -1.27 -12.26
C TYR A 102 -10.84 -1.43 -11.89
N ALA A 103 -10.55 -1.72 -10.61
CA ALA A 103 -9.22 -2.11 -10.16
C ALA A 103 -9.24 -3.57 -9.70
N HIS A 104 -8.30 -4.36 -10.21
CA HIS A 104 -8.06 -5.74 -9.77
C HIS A 104 -7.19 -5.75 -8.53
N ILE A 105 -7.61 -6.46 -7.48
CA ILE A 105 -6.81 -6.67 -6.28
C ILE A 105 -6.20 -8.07 -6.36
N LEU A 106 -4.86 -8.14 -6.38
CA LEU A 106 -4.12 -9.39 -6.45
C LEU A 106 -3.37 -9.63 -5.14
N TRP A 107 -3.45 -10.87 -4.66
CA TRP A 107 -2.61 -11.34 -3.58
C TRP A 107 -1.33 -11.95 -4.15
N LEU A 108 -0.17 -11.41 -3.79
CA LEU A 108 1.13 -12.01 -4.06
C LEU A 108 1.85 -12.20 -2.74
N PRO A 109 2.19 -13.43 -2.31
CA PRO A 109 2.89 -13.63 -1.06
C PRO A 109 4.20 -12.83 -1.06
N ALA A 110 4.54 -12.23 0.09
CA ALA A 110 5.82 -11.59 0.29
C ALA A 110 6.94 -12.54 -0.17
N PRO A 111 8.00 -12.05 -0.82
CA PRO A 111 9.11 -12.89 -1.20
C PRO A 111 9.58 -13.66 0.04
N THR A 112 9.48 -14.98 -0.02
CA THR A 112 10.08 -15.84 1.01
C THR A 112 11.56 -15.49 1.06
N LEU A 113 12.12 -15.45 2.27
CA LEU A 113 13.52 -15.13 2.60
C LEU A 113 14.57 -16.12 2.01
N LEU A 114 14.27 -16.73 0.86
CA LEU A 114 15.09 -17.63 0.07
C LEU A 114 15.57 -16.89 -1.19
N GLY A 115 16.37 -15.84 -0.99
CA GLY A 115 17.50 -15.43 -1.82
C GLY A 115 17.43 -15.36 -3.36
N TYR A 116 16.26 -15.37 -4.02
CA TYR A 116 16.21 -15.41 -5.50
C TYR A 116 15.64 -14.16 -6.17
N LEU A 117 15.25 -13.14 -5.41
CA LEU A 117 14.78 -11.88 -5.96
C LEU A 117 15.29 -10.74 -5.09
N GLU A 118 16.52 -10.29 -5.36
CA GLU A 118 16.90 -8.92 -5.03
C GLU A 118 15.87 -7.99 -5.69
N ASP A 119 15.33 -7.07 -4.90
CA ASP A 119 14.45 -5.97 -5.32
C ASP A 119 13.09 -6.39 -5.91
N SER A 120 12.29 -7.13 -5.13
CA SER A 120 10.87 -7.23 -5.47
C SER A 120 10.15 -5.91 -5.14
N PRO A 121 9.20 -5.43 -5.97
CA PRO A 121 8.44 -4.23 -5.64
C PRO A 121 7.65 -4.33 -4.32
N ASN A 122 7.30 -5.55 -3.86
CA ASN A 122 6.74 -5.80 -2.52
C ASN A 122 7.73 -5.42 -1.41
N GLU A 123 9.00 -5.80 -1.57
CA GLU A 123 10.06 -5.45 -0.62
C GLU A 123 10.33 -3.94 -0.63
N VAL A 124 10.26 -3.32 -1.81
CA VAL A 124 10.40 -1.87 -1.94
C VAL A 124 9.29 -1.14 -1.19
N VAL A 125 8.01 -1.49 -1.41
CA VAL A 125 6.91 -0.82 -0.70
C VAL A 125 7.01 -1.04 0.80
N HIS A 126 7.48 -2.21 1.25
CA HIS A 126 7.76 -2.48 2.66
C HIS A 126 8.87 -1.60 3.22
N ASN A 127 9.96 -1.43 2.49
CA ASN A 127 11.07 -0.55 2.87
C ASN A 127 10.65 0.93 2.89
N VAL A 128 9.88 1.37 1.90
CA VAL A 128 9.28 2.72 1.85
C VAL A 128 8.33 2.92 3.04
N GLY A 129 7.45 1.96 3.29
CA GLY A 129 6.54 1.97 4.44
C GLY A 129 7.30 2.13 5.75
N ARG A 130 8.35 1.33 5.97
CA ARG A 130 9.23 1.47 7.15
C ARG A 130 9.91 2.83 7.21
N GLY A 131 10.44 3.34 6.09
CA GLY A 131 11.04 4.67 6.02
C GLY A 131 10.07 5.79 6.43
N LEU A 132 8.78 5.65 6.09
CA LEU A 132 7.73 6.61 6.45
C LEU A 132 7.29 6.53 7.93
N THR A 133 7.77 5.54 8.69
CA THR A 133 7.53 5.49 10.14
C THR A 133 8.41 6.46 10.93
N PHE A 134 9.44 7.02 10.30
CA PHE A 134 10.25 8.08 10.91
C PHE A 134 9.61 9.44 10.64
N PRO A 135 9.55 10.35 11.64
CA PRO A 135 9.18 11.73 11.40
C PRO A 135 10.15 12.34 10.38
N ALA A 136 9.67 13.20 9.48
CA ALA A 136 10.57 14.05 8.71
C ALA A 136 11.41 14.85 9.70
N THR A 137 12.72 14.60 9.74
CA THR A 137 13.65 15.52 10.39
C THR A 137 13.45 16.85 9.67
N SER A 138 13.03 17.88 10.43
CA SER A 138 13.06 19.24 9.93
C SER A 138 14.49 19.47 9.43
N HIS A 139 14.65 19.69 8.13
CA HIS A 139 15.91 20.13 7.57
C HIS A 139 16.23 21.44 8.29
N GLU A 140 17.17 21.41 9.25
CA GLU A 140 17.86 22.63 9.63
C GLU A 140 18.47 23.18 8.35
N ALA A 141 17.99 24.37 7.99
CA ALA A 141 18.66 25.23 7.03
C ALA A 141 20.06 25.51 7.59
N ALA A 142 21.04 24.69 7.19
CA ALA A 142 22.43 25.05 7.35
C ALA A 142 22.69 26.22 6.39
N THR A 143 22.97 27.35 7.01
CA THR A 143 23.28 28.66 6.42
C THR A 143 24.59 28.61 5.64
#